data_AF-A0A447JE71-F1
#
_entry.id   AF-A0A447JE71-F1
#
_cell.length_a   1.000
_cell.length_b   1.000
_cell.length_c   1.000
_cell.angle_alpha   90.00
_cell.angle_beta   90.00
_cell.angle_gamma   90.00
#
_symmetry.space_group_name_H-M   'P 1'
#
loop_
_entity.id
_entity.type
_entity.pdbx_description
1 polymer ?
#
loop_
_entity_poly.entity_id
_entity_poly.type
_entity_poly.pdbx_seq_one_letter_code
_entity_poly.pdbx_strand_id
1 'polypeptide(L)'
;MPQNAPPTFGVPHGLVVGLIAGGPGALLKAVEGAEDSQQAGEDDLVALNLQEQDLVVGLAASGRTPYVIGGLRYARQSGCTTVAVSL
;
A
#
# COMPACT_ATOMS: atom_id res chain seq x y z
N MET A 1 6.52 5.83 0.37
CA MET A 1 6.86 7.26 0.36
C MET A 1 6.73 7.82 -1.06
N PRO A 2 5.66 8.53 -1.43
CA PRO A 2 5.72 9.52 -2.49
C PRO A 2 6.32 10.81 -1.91
N GLN A 3 7.61 11.02 -2.17
CA GLN A 3 8.37 12.15 -1.63
C GLN A 3 8.01 13.49 -2.27
N ASN A 4 7.25 13.46 -3.38
CA ASN A 4 7.03 14.62 -4.22
C ASN A 4 5.78 15.42 -3.82
N ALA A 5 4.82 14.84 -3.08
CA ALA A 5 3.58 15.55 -2.75
C ALA A 5 3.82 16.79 -1.85
N PRO A 6 4.59 16.72 -0.76
CA PRO A 6 4.88 17.90 0.07
C PRO A 6 5.55 19.07 -0.68
N PRO A 7 6.65 18.89 -1.44
CA PRO A 7 7.29 20.01 -2.14
C PRO A 7 6.46 20.55 -3.31
N THR A 8 5.62 19.72 -3.94
CA THR A 8 4.81 20.16 -5.09
C THR A 8 3.51 20.84 -4.66
N PHE A 9 2.85 20.36 -3.61
CA PHE A 9 1.50 20.79 -3.23
C PHE A 9 1.40 21.43 -1.83
N GLY A 10 2.52 21.56 -1.10
CA GLY A 10 2.53 22.18 0.23
C GLY A 10 1.78 21.38 1.31
N VAL A 11 1.63 20.06 1.10
CA VAL A 11 0.90 19.17 2.01
C VAL A 11 1.83 18.52 3.06
N PRO A 12 1.31 18.10 4.23
CA PRO A 12 2.13 17.43 5.24
C PRO A 12 2.73 16.10 4.75
N HIS A 13 3.91 15.77 5.27
CA HIS A 13 4.43 14.40 5.16
C HIS A 13 3.46 13.43 5.84
N GLY A 14 3.20 12.29 5.19
CA GLY A 14 2.25 11.29 5.68
C GLY A 14 0.84 11.44 5.11
N LEU A 15 0.50 12.54 4.43
CA LEU A 15 -0.79 12.64 3.73
C LEU A 15 -0.90 11.62 2.58
N VAL A 16 0.22 11.37 1.90
CA VAL A 16 0.30 10.33 0.88
C VAL A 16 1.43 9.40 1.28
N VAL A 17 1.10 8.13 1.48
CA VAL A 17 2.03 7.08 1.91
C VAL A 17 2.15 6.04 0.80
N GLY A 18 3.35 5.49 0.63
CA GLY A 18 3.60 4.46 -0.36
C GLY A 18 4.21 3.27 0.35
N LEU A 19 3.59 2.13 0.19
CA LEU A 19 4.00 0.85 0.74
C LEU A 19 4.56 -0.01 -0.39
N ILE A 20 5.49 -0.90 -0.05
CA ILE A 20 6.08 -1.86 -0.98
C ILE A 20 6.29 -3.17 -0.23
N ALA A 21 5.89 -4.28 -0.86
CA ALA A 21 6.09 -5.60 -0.31
C ALA A 21 7.58 -5.83 0.01
N GLY A 22 7.88 -6.29 1.23
CA GLY A 22 9.25 -6.46 1.72
C GLY A 22 9.88 -5.20 2.32
N GLY A 23 9.12 -4.10 2.42
CA GLY A 23 9.52 -2.89 3.12
C GLY A 23 10.52 -2.01 2.35
N PRO A 24 11.05 -0.95 2.98
CA PRO A 24 11.86 0.07 2.29
C PRO A 24 13.09 -0.48 1.55
N GLY A 25 13.69 -1.57 2.02
CA GLY A 25 14.82 -2.23 1.37
C GLY A 25 14.48 -2.78 -0.03
N ALA A 26 13.21 -3.14 -0.26
CA ALA A 26 12.72 -3.65 -1.55
C ALA A 26 12.83 -2.63 -2.70
N LEU A 27 12.97 -1.33 -2.37
CA LEU A 27 13.22 -0.27 -3.35
C LEU A 27 14.60 -0.38 -4.01
N LEU A 28 15.59 -0.90 -3.29
CA LEU A 28 16.96 -1.03 -3.78
C LEU A 28 17.25 -2.44 -4.31
N LYS A 29 16.65 -3.45 -3.68
CA LYS A 29 16.81 -4.85 -4.07
C LYS A 29 15.54 -5.61 -3.76
N ALA A 30 14.95 -6.23 -4.78
CA ALA A 30 13.75 -7.04 -4.62
C ALA A 30 13.93 -8.11 -3.52
N VAL A 31 12.89 -8.27 -2.70
CA VAL A 31 12.82 -9.29 -1.66
C VAL A 31 12.00 -10.45 -2.21
N GLU A 32 12.66 -11.60 -2.40
CA GLU A 32 12.04 -12.80 -2.96
C GLU A 32 10.84 -13.26 -2.10
N GLY A 33 9.71 -13.52 -2.74
CA GLY A 33 8.48 -13.98 -2.08
C GLY A 33 7.73 -12.94 -1.25
N ALA A 34 8.20 -11.70 -1.15
CA ALA A 34 7.53 -10.68 -0.34
C ALA A 34 6.12 -10.35 -0.87
N GLU A 35 5.92 -10.44 -2.18
CA GLU A 35 4.63 -10.17 -2.82
C GLU A 35 3.59 -11.28 -2.63
N ASP A 36 4.01 -12.46 -2.18
CA ASP A 36 3.15 -13.64 -2.03
C ASP A 36 2.40 -13.68 -0.69
N SER A 37 2.69 -12.75 0.22
CA SER A 37 2.05 -12.69 1.54
C SER A 37 0.86 -11.73 1.58
N GLN A 38 -0.36 -12.25 1.65
CA GLN A 38 -1.57 -11.44 1.91
C GLN A 38 -1.48 -10.74 3.27
N GLN A 39 -1.02 -11.46 4.31
CA GLN A 39 -0.95 -10.95 5.67
C GLN A 39 0.00 -9.75 5.76
N ALA A 40 1.13 -9.76 5.05
CA ALA A 40 2.06 -8.64 5.07
C ALA A 40 1.43 -7.33 4.54
N GLY A 41 0.53 -7.42 3.55
CA GLY A 41 -0.19 -6.24 3.04
C GLY A 41 -1.21 -5.67 4.03
N GLU A 42 -1.81 -6.54 4.85
CA GLU A 42 -2.66 -6.14 5.96
C GLU A 42 -1.84 -5.52 7.10
N ASP A 43 -0.78 -6.19 7.53
CA ASP A 43 0.08 -5.77 8.64
C ASP A 43 0.66 -4.37 8.41
N ASP A 44 1.08 -4.08 7.17
CA ASP A 44 1.59 -2.75 6.81
C ASP A 44 0.50 -1.66 6.93
N LEU A 45 -0.76 -1.96 6.63
CA LEU A 45 -1.88 -1.02 6.80
C LEU A 45 -2.29 -0.87 8.27
N VAL A 46 -2.25 -1.95 9.04
CA VAL A 46 -2.44 -1.93 10.50
C VAL A 46 -1.38 -1.05 11.16
N ALA A 47 -0.11 -1.20 10.77
CA ALA A 47 1.01 -0.43 11.31
C ALA A 47 0.89 1.08 11.01
N LEU A 48 0.20 1.46 9.93
CA LEU A 48 -0.12 2.85 9.61
C LEU A 48 -1.34 3.39 10.36
N ASN A 49 -2.00 2.58 11.19
CA ASN A 49 -3.28 2.89 11.83
C ASN A 49 -4.32 3.36 10.81
N LEU A 50 -4.49 2.62 9.71
CA LEU A 50 -5.46 2.94 8.65
C LEU A 50 -6.86 3.22 9.25
N GLN A 51 -7.49 4.29 8.79
CA GLN A 51 -8.82 4.73 9.22
C GLN A 51 -9.81 4.70 8.05
N GLU A 52 -11.11 4.67 8.35
CA GLU A 52 -12.18 4.62 7.32
C GLU A 52 -12.12 5.79 6.31
N GLN A 53 -11.67 6.97 6.74
CA GLN A 53 -11.51 8.15 5.88
C GLN A 53 -10.34 8.06 4.90
N ASP A 54 -9.47 7.05 5.04
CA ASP A 54 -8.34 6.87 4.15
C ASP A 54 -8.77 6.22 2.83
N LEU A 55 -7.93 6.41 1.80
CA LEU A 55 -8.08 5.79 0.50
C LEU A 55 -6.86 4.90 0.21
N VAL A 56 -7.13 3.64 -0.16
CA VAL A 56 -6.08 2.67 -0.47
C VAL A 56 -6.10 2.35 -1.96
N VAL A 57 -4.95 2.56 -2.62
CA VAL A 57 -4.74 2.22 -4.03
C VAL A 57 -3.80 1.03 -4.14
N GLY A 58 -4.32 -0.11 -4.61
CA GLY A 58 -3.54 -1.30 -4.89
C GLY A 58 -3.03 -1.30 -6.33
N LEU A 59 -1.72 -1.45 -6.51
CA LEU A 59 -1.06 -1.47 -7.81
C LEU A 59 -0.47 -2.86 -8.06
N ALA A 60 -1.03 -3.60 -9.01
CA ALA A 60 -0.54 -4.93 -9.38
C ALA A 60 -0.79 -5.20 -10.85
N ALA A 61 0.27 -5.27 -11.67
CA ALA A 61 0.14 -5.56 -13.10
C ALA A 61 -0.63 -6.87 -13.35
N SER A 62 -0.38 -7.91 -12.55
CA SER A 62 -1.04 -9.21 -12.68
C SER A 62 -2.51 -9.24 -12.26
N GLY A 63 -2.98 -8.20 -11.54
CA GLY A 63 -4.28 -8.17 -10.86
C GLY A 63 -4.46 -9.18 -9.73
N ARG A 64 -3.47 -10.04 -9.48
CA ARG A 64 -3.57 -11.17 -8.55
C ARG A 64 -2.46 -11.25 -7.49
N THR A 65 -1.63 -10.21 -7.39
CA THR A 65 -0.51 -10.16 -6.44
C THR A 65 -1.05 -10.26 -5.00
N PRO A 66 -0.70 -11.31 -4.23
CA PRO A 66 -1.30 -11.58 -2.92
C PRO A 66 -1.16 -10.44 -1.91
N TYR A 67 0.01 -9.81 -1.80
CA TYR A 67 0.24 -8.65 -0.92
C TYR A 67 -0.78 -7.53 -1.17
N VAL A 68 -1.01 -7.20 -2.45
CA VAL A 68 -1.95 -6.15 -2.85
C VAL A 68 -3.40 -6.55 -2.55
N ILE A 69 -3.75 -7.81 -2.80
CA ILE A 69 -5.09 -8.34 -2.47
C ILE A 69 -5.35 -8.29 -0.96
N GLY A 70 -4.37 -8.70 -0.15
CA GLY A 70 -4.47 -8.70 1.30
C GLY A 70 -4.73 -7.29 1.84
N GLY A 71 -3.90 -6.32 1.43
CA GLY A 71 -4.08 -4.92 1.82
C GLY A 71 -5.43 -4.35 1.40
N LEU A 72 -5.84 -4.55 0.14
CA LEU A 72 -7.14 -4.05 -0.34
C LEU A 72 -8.33 -4.70 0.38
N ARG A 73 -8.23 -5.99 0.75
CA ARG A 73 -9.27 -6.68 1.50
C ARG A 73 -9.41 -6.10 2.91
N TYR A 74 -8.29 -5.91 3.61
CA TYR A 74 -8.28 -5.30 4.93
C TYR A 74 -8.81 -3.85 4.91
N ALA A 75 -8.36 -3.05 3.93
CA ALA A 75 -8.85 -1.68 3.75
C ALA A 75 -10.38 -1.63 3.55
N ARG A 76 -10.91 -2.52 2.73
CA ARG A 76 -12.36 -2.62 2.50
C ARG A 76 -13.13 -3.06 3.76
N GLN A 77 -12.56 -3.98 4.54
CA GLN A 77 -13.15 -4.40 5.83
C GLN A 77 -13.14 -3.26 6.86
N SER A 78 -12.14 -2.39 6.78
CA SER A 78 -11.98 -1.20 7.63
C SER A 78 -12.85 -0.01 7.19
N GLY A 79 -13.69 -0.18 6.15
CA GLY A 79 -14.59 0.86 5.65
C GLY A 79 -13.97 1.83 4.65
N CYS A 80 -12.69 1.66 4.28
CA CYS A 80 -11.97 2.58 3.41
C CYS A 80 -12.46 2.50 1.95
N THR A 81 -12.29 3.60 1.23
CA THR A 81 -12.41 3.57 -0.23
C THR A 81 -11.20 2.87 -0.83
N THR A 82 -11.44 1.88 -1.69
CA THR A 82 -10.38 1.09 -2.33
C THR A 82 -10.37 1.25 -3.84
N VAL A 83 -9.18 1.39 -4.43
CA VAL A 83 -8.96 1.40 -5.88
C VAL A 83 -7.96 0.31 -6.25
N ALA A 84 -8.21 -0.40 -7.35
CA ALA A 84 -7.25 -1.36 -7.91
C ALA A 84 -6.84 -0.91 -9.32
N VAL A 85 -5.54 -0.95 -9.60
CA VAL A 85 -4.96 -0.69 -10.92
C VAL A 85 -4.16 -1.93 -11.36
N SER A 86 -4.56 -2.51 -12.49
CA SER A 86 -3.95 -3.71 -13.07
C SER A 86 -3.93 -3.63 -14.60
N LEU A 87 -3.23 -4.55 -15.26
CA LEU A 87 -3.08 -4.65 -16.72
C LEU A 87 -3.68 -5.95 -17.26
#